data_AF-A0A811PW61-F1
#
_entry.id   AF-A0A811PW61-F1
#
_cell.length_a   1.000
_cell.length_b   1.000
_cell.length_c   1.000
_cell.angle_alpha   90.00
_cell.angle_beta   90.00
_cell.angle_gamma   90.00
#
_symmetry.space_group_name_H-M   'P 1'
#
loop_
_entity.id
_entity.type
_entity.pdbx_description
1 polymer ?
#
loop_
_entity_poly.entity_id
_entity_poly.type
_entity_poly.pdbx_seq_one_letter_code
_entity_poly.pdbx_strand_id
1 'polypeptide(L)'
;MAKILLLIVLVATITAVEATPPVPEQSSAEVDKKINEVNLTLKKVFDDVIASAPPAKKKEAIDATSKQLRIAETALAKAKAGGEEKVATLALKYELSAKIVMEAPPAMKLERMEELFNAMSAPNHKDCATNVDDKPFCETVSKLQKAFKEVRAAVAQGKKEETIDDVFLINQEFAPTIRAINKAYADGDEKEIAAVLATYNKCADAILAAAPAEKFKVMQESIAAASRVSSGKA
;
A
#
# COMPACT_ATOMS: atom_id res chain seq x y z
N MET A 1 -78.32 -4.95 -26.93
CA MET A 1 -78.05 -3.63 -27.53
C MET A 1 -77.78 -2.63 -26.40
N ALA A 2 -76.84 -1.69 -26.61
CA ALA A 2 -76.29 -0.67 -25.68
C ALA A 2 -75.53 -1.26 -24.47
N LYS A 3 -74.22 -1.10 -24.22
CA LYS A 3 -73.21 -0.07 -24.49
C LYS A 3 -73.51 1.30 -23.86
N ILE A 4 -72.61 1.69 -22.95
CA ILE A 4 -72.31 3.05 -22.41
C ILE A 4 -73.14 3.37 -21.14
N LEU A 5 -72.60 3.74 -19.95
CA LEU A 5 -71.52 4.68 -19.62
C LEU A 5 -70.95 4.42 -18.20
N LEU A 6 -69.65 4.74 -18.03
CA LEU A 6 -68.89 4.96 -16.79
C LEU A 6 -69.63 5.75 -15.69
N LEU A 7 -69.35 5.46 -14.40
CA LEU A 7 -68.76 6.43 -13.45
C LEU A 7 -68.67 5.87 -12.00
N ILE A 8 -67.42 5.60 -11.60
CA ILE A 8 -66.75 5.97 -10.32
C ILE A 8 -67.53 5.69 -9.03
N VAL A 9 -67.18 4.57 -8.37
CA VAL A 9 -67.38 4.39 -6.93
C VAL A 9 -66.08 4.75 -6.20
N LEU A 10 -66.19 5.78 -5.39
CA LEU A 10 -65.24 6.21 -4.38
C LEU A 10 -65.24 5.18 -3.24
N VAL A 11 -64.10 4.53 -2.97
CA VAL A 11 -63.86 3.89 -1.66
C VAL A 11 -62.56 4.44 -1.11
N ALA A 12 -62.68 5.33 -0.14
CA ALA A 12 -61.61 5.70 0.75
C ALA A 12 -61.42 4.58 1.79
N THR A 13 -60.19 4.17 2.06
CA THR A 13 -59.49 4.40 3.35
C THR A 13 -58.27 3.48 3.52
N ILE A 14 -57.16 4.13 3.85
CA ILE A 14 -55.94 3.63 4.52
C ILE A 14 -55.13 2.59 3.73
N THR A 15 -54.33 3.05 2.76
CA THR A 15 -53.01 2.43 2.58
C THR A 15 -52.13 2.94 3.70
N ALA A 16 -51.82 2.06 4.66
CA ALA A 16 -50.67 2.25 5.51
C ALA A 16 -49.48 2.49 4.58
N VAL A 17 -48.99 3.73 4.59
CA VAL A 17 -47.61 4.00 4.22
C VAL A 17 -46.83 3.25 5.29
N GLU A 18 -46.35 2.06 4.97
CA GLU A 18 -45.15 1.55 5.61
C GLU A 18 -44.07 2.55 5.24
N ALA A 19 -43.96 3.60 6.06
CA ALA A 19 -42.75 4.34 6.20
C ALA A 19 -41.75 3.33 6.73
N THR A 20 -41.07 2.62 5.83
CA THR A 20 -39.71 2.21 6.12
C THR A 20 -39.04 3.45 6.69
N PRO A 21 -38.56 3.43 7.95
CA PRO A 21 -37.85 4.57 8.48
C PRO A 21 -36.73 4.88 7.47
N PRO A 22 -36.53 6.14 7.09
CA PRO A 22 -35.37 6.48 6.28
C PRO A 22 -34.16 5.93 7.03
N VAL A 23 -33.35 5.13 6.34
CA VAL A 23 -32.02 4.76 6.84
C VAL A 23 -31.38 6.07 7.29
N PRO A 24 -30.99 6.22 8.57
CA PRO A 24 -30.59 7.52 9.08
C PRO A 24 -29.44 8.08 8.24
N GLU A 25 -29.54 9.34 7.82
CA GLU A 25 -28.45 10.14 7.23
C GLU A 25 -27.24 10.34 8.18
N GLN A 26 -27.09 9.51 9.22
CA GLN A 26 -25.91 9.49 10.10
C GLN A 26 -24.60 9.16 9.35
N SER A 27 -24.67 8.62 8.13
CA SER A 27 -23.53 8.03 7.43
C SER A 27 -22.54 9.01 6.76
N SER A 28 -22.80 10.32 6.67
CA SER A 28 -21.83 11.28 6.09
C SER A 28 -21.11 12.11 7.15
N ALA A 29 -21.82 12.62 8.17
CA ALA A 29 -21.22 13.52 9.16
C ALA A 29 -20.22 12.79 10.07
N GLU A 30 -20.51 11.55 10.47
CA GLU A 30 -19.61 10.72 11.26
C GLU A 30 -18.38 10.30 10.45
N VAL A 31 -18.57 9.97 9.17
CA VAL A 31 -17.49 9.69 8.21
C VAL A 31 -16.59 10.92 8.02
N ASP A 32 -17.16 12.11 7.84
CA ASP A 32 -16.41 13.36 7.71
C ASP A 32 -15.63 13.69 8.98
N LYS A 33 -16.25 13.49 10.14
CA LYS A 33 -15.57 13.62 11.43
C LYS A 33 -14.38 12.68 11.53
N LYS A 34 -14.54 11.39 11.19
CA LYS A 34 -13.46 10.39 11.24
C LYS A 34 -12.32 10.73 10.29
N ILE A 35 -12.62 11.17 9.06
CA ILE A 35 -11.60 11.62 8.10
C ILE A 35 -10.83 12.82 8.65
N ASN A 36 -11.52 13.79 9.25
CA ASN A 36 -10.88 14.95 9.86
C ASN A 36 -9.97 14.58 11.05
N GLU A 37 -10.40 13.66 11.90
CA GLU A 37 -9.60 13.14 13.02
C GLU A 37 -8.32 12.44 12.53
N VAL A 38 -8.43 11.62 11.48
CA VAL A 38 -7.27 10.98 10.85
C VAL A 38 -6.34 12.03 10.26
N ASN A 39 -6.84 13.00 9.51
CA ASN A 39 -6.03 14.06 8.91
C ASN A 39 -5.28 14.89 9.97
N LEU A 40 -5.91 15.18 11.11
CA LEU A 40 -5.25 15.85 12.25
C LEU A 40 -4.15 14.97 12.86
N THR A 41 -4.40 13.67 12.99
CA THR A 41 -3.40 12.71 13.48
C THR A 41 -2.20 12.66 12.54
N LEU A 42 -2.44 12.58 11.23
CA LEU A 42 -1.39 12.56 10.22
C LEU A 42 -0.55 13.84 10.23
N LYS A 43 -1.18 15.02 10.29
CA LYS A 43 -0.47 16.30 10.42
C LYS A 43 0.45 16.32 11.64
N LYS A 44 -0.05 15.88 12.80
CA LYS A 44 0.76 15.81 14.03
C LYS A 44 1.97 14.88 13.88
N VAL A 45 1.79 13.70 13.29
CA VAL A 45 2.89 12.75 13.07
C VAL A 45 3.90 13.31 12.06
N PHE A 46 3.44 13.96 11.00
CA PHE A 46 4.29 14.56 10.00
C PHE A 46 5.09 15.76 10.53
N ASP A 47 4.49 16.60 11.37
CA ASP A 47 5.20 17.67 12.07
C ASP A 47 6.31 17.12 12.97
N ASP A 48 6.04 16.01 13.67
CA ASP A 48 7.02 15.33 14.53
C ASP A 48 8.15 14.65 13.71
N VAL A 49 7.84 14.07 12.54
CA VAL A 49 8.85 13.57 11.58
C VAL A 49 9.75 14.72 11.11
N ILE A 50 9.16 15.84 10.71
CA ILE A 50 9.92 17.03 10.29
C ILE A 50 10.79 17.51 11.44
N ALA A 51 10.24 17.64 12.66
CA ALA A 51 10.96 18.11 13.84
C ALA A 51 12.15 17.20 14.19
N SER A 52 11.97 15.88 14.06
CA SER A 52 12.99 14.86 14.38
C SER A 52 14.07 14.71 13.30
N ALA A 53 13.81 15.19 12.08
CA ALA A 53 14.75 15.05 10.97
C ALA A 53 16.05 15.85 11.21
N PRO A 54 17.24 15.24 11.01
CA PRO A 54 18.50 15.96 11.09
C PRO A 54 18.59 17.04 10.00
N PRO A 55 19.42 18.09 10.18
CA PRO A 55 19.48 19.22 9.24
C PRO A 55 19.66 18.82 7.78
N ALA A 56 20.53 17.84 7.50
CA ALA A 56 20.80 17.33 6.16
C ALA A 56 19.58 16.65 5.49
N LYS A 57 18.60 16.18 6.29
CA LYS A 57 17.39 15.49 5.85
C LYS A 57 16.12 16.33 6.00
N LYS A 58 16.23 17.58 6.48
CA LYS A 58 15.07 18.43 6.79
C LYS A 58 14.19 18.68 5.56
N LYS A 59 14.81 19.00 4.42
CA LYS A 59 14.10 19.22 3.16
C LYS A 59 13.39 17.95 2.68
N GLU A 60 14.10 16.82 2.72
CA GLU A 60 13.54 15.50 2.38
C GLU A 60 12.33 15.17 3.26
N ALA A 61 12.41 15.41 4.57
CA ALA A 61 11.30 15.20 5.49
C ALA A 61 10.08 16.08 5.16
N ILE A 62 10.28 17.36 4.84
CA ILE A 62 9.19 18.27 4.44
C ILE A 62 8.53 17.80 3.13
N ASP A 63 9.34 17.46 2.13
CA ASP A 63 8.85 17.05 0.82
C ASP A 63 8.10 15.70 0.93
N ALA A 64 8.65 14.72 1.66
CA ALA A 64 8.05 13.41 1.87
C ALA A 64 6.73 13.47 2.66
N THR A 65 6.70 14.21 3.77
CA THR A 65 5.47 14.35 4.58
C THR A 65 4.35 15.07 3.84
N SER A 66 4.68 16.15 3.12
CA SER A 66 3.71 16.90 2.30
C SER A 66 3.09 16.00 1.22
N LYS A 67 3.92 15.16 0.59
CA LYS A 67 3.46 14.18 -0.38
C LYS A 67 2.54 13.13 0.25
N GLN A 68 2.94 12.52 1.37
CA GLN A 68 2.13 11.50 2.02
C GLN A 68 0.79 12.02 2.52
N LEU A 69 0.74 13.28 2.97
CA LEU A 69 -0.53 13.91 3.34
C LEU A 69 -1.50 13.97 2.17
N ARG A 70 -1.04 14.40 0.99
CA ARG A 70 -1.89 14.45 -0.22
C ARG A 70 -2.36 13.07 -0.67
N ILE A 71 -1.49 12.07 -0.59
CA ILE A 71 -1.83 10.67 -0.89
C ILE A 71 -2.92 10.19 0.07
N ALA A 72 -2.76 10.43 1.37
CA ALA A 72 -3.72 10.03 2.38
C ALA A 72 -5.08 10.72 2.25
N GLU A 73 -5.09 12.03 2.01
CA GLU A 73 -6.32 12.81 1.78
C GLU A 73 -7.07 12.27 0.55
N THR A 74 -6.35 11.98 -0.54
CA THR A 74 -6.93 11.39 -1.75
C THR A 74 -7.49 9.99 -1.49
N ALA A 75 -6.76 9.15 -0.76
CA ALA A 75 -7.20 7.79 -0.44
C ALA A 75 -8.43 7.79 0.46
N LEU A 76 -8.48 8.66 1.48
CA LEU A 76 -9.63 8.83 2.36
C LEU A 76 -10.86 9.37 1.61
N ALA A 77 -10.68 10.30 0.67
CA ALA A 77 -11.77 10.78 -0.18
C ALA A 77 -12.33 9.66 -1.10
N LYS A 78 -11.46 8.83 -1.69
CA LYS A 78 -11.87 7.64 -2.45
C LYS A 78 -12.58 6.62 -1.58
N ALA A 79 -12.10 6.40 -0.36
CA ALA A 79 -12.73 5.49 0.60
C ALA A 79 -14.14 5.99 0.99
N LYS A 80 -14.32 7.31 1.18
CA LYS A 80 -15.62 7.93 1.44
C LYS A 80 -16.64 7.60 0.36
N ALA A 81 -16.23 7.64 -0.91
CA ALA A 81 -17.10 7.28 -2.04
C ALA A 81 -17.49 5.78 -2.05
N GLY A 82 -16.74 4.94 -1.35
CA GLY A 82 -16.98 3.50 -1.24
C GLY A 82 -17.63 3.05 0.08
N GLY A 83 -18.08 3.99 0.92
CA GLY A 83 -18.84 3.71 2.15
C GLY A 83 -18.03 3.75 3.45
N GLU A 84 -18.77 3.80 4.56
CA GLU A 84 -18.22 3.96 5.93
C GLU A 84 -17.20 2.87 6.30
N GLU A 85 -17.47 1.61 5.98
CA GLU A 85 -16.57 0.49 6.28
C GLU A 85 -15.17 0.66 5.63
N LYS A 86 -15.12 1.19 4.40
CA LYS A 86 -13.85 1.46 3.71
C LYS A 86 -13.11 2.60 4.37
N VAL A 87 -13.81 3.65 4.80
CA VAL A 87 -13.23 4.75 5.57
C VAL A 87 -12.68 4.24 6.89
N ALA A 88 -13.46 3.47 7.66
CA ALA A 88 -13.04 2.92 8.94
C ALA A 88 -11.79 2.02 8.80
N THR A 89 -11.79 1.15 7.80
CA THR A 89 -10.66 0.26 7.49
C THR A 89 -9.40 1.06 7.14
N LEU A 90 -9.52 2.08 6.28
CA LEU A 90 -8.39 2.89 5.87
C LEU A 90 -7.89 3.80 6.99
N ALA A 91 -8.81 4.39 7.76
CA ALA A 91 -8.50 5.19 8.94
C ALA A 91 -7.68 4.40 9.96
N LEU A 92 -8.09 3.17 10.27
CA LEU A 92 -7.36 2.29 11.18
C LEU A 92 -5.93 2.01 10.70
N LYS A 93 -5.73 1.80 9.39
CA LYS A 93 -4.38 1.61 8.80
C LYS A 93 -3.51 2.85 8.99
N TYR A 94 -4.05 4.05 8.72
CA TYR A 94 -3.32 5.29 8.94
C TYR A 94 -3.00 5.53 10.40
N GLU A 95 -3.94 5.29 11.32
CA GLU A 95 -3.75 5.45 12.75
C GLU A 95 -2.67 4.48 13.29
N LEU A 96 -2.67 3.23 12.85
CA LEU A 96 -1.66 2.24 13.24
C LEU A 96 -0.27 2.63 12.71
N SER A 97 -0.16 2.99 11.42
CA SER A 97 1.11 3.44 10.84
C SER A 97 1.62 4.70 11.51
N ALA A 98 0.75 5.67 11.78
CA ALA A 98 1.07 6.90 12.50
C ALA A 98 1.64 6.61 13.90
N LYS A 99 1.04 5.67 14.63
CA LYS A 99 1.52 5.23 15.94
C LYS A 99 2.93 4.64 15.85
N ILE A 100 3.19 3.76 14.89
CA ILE A 100 4.51 3.14 14.70
C ILE A 100 5.58 4.20 14.37
N VAL A 101 5.25 5.20 13.55
CA VAL A 101 6.16 6.32 13.24
C VAL A 101 6.47 7.15 14.48
N MET A 102 5.45 7.46 15.29
CA MET A 102 5.63 8.24 16.52
C MET A 102 6.53 7.54 17.54
N GLU A 103 6.41 6.22 17.65
CA GLU A 103 7.18 5.37 18.57
C GLU A 103 8.61 5.08 18.07
N ALA A 104 8.91 5.36 16.80
CA ALA A 104 10.24 5.14 16.25
C ALA A 104 11.28 6.13 16.84
N PRO A 105 12.56 5.72 16.97
CA PRO A 105 13.64 6.62 17.34
C PRO A 105 13.69 7.86 16.41
N PRO A 106 14.05 9.06 16.89
CA PRO A 106 14.01 10.30 16.08
C PRO A 106 14.68 10.18 14.70
N ALA A 107 15.87 9.57 14.65
CA ALA A 107 16.63 9.37 13.41
C ALA A 107 15.95 8.42 12.41
N MET A 108 15.03 7.56 12.88
CA MET A 108 14.34 6.55 12.07
C MET A 108 12.94 6.99 11.64
N LYS A 109 12.39 8.09 12.18
CA LYS A 109 10.99 8.47 11.93
C LYS A 109 10.68 8.73 10.47
N LEU A 110 11.60 9.40 9.75
CA LEU A 110 11.46 9.65 8.31
C LEU A 110 11.41 8.33 7.54
N GLU A 111 12.39 7.44 7.74
CA GLU A 111 12.45 6.14 7.05
C GLU A 111 11.22 5.28 7.37
N ARG A 112 10.79 5.24 8.64
CA ARG A 112 9.60 4.49 9.06
C ARG A 112 8.32 5.02 8.44
N MET A 113 8.20 6.34 8.33
CA MET A 113 7.06 6.97 7.67
C MET A 113 7.04 6.60 6.18
N GLU A 114 8.16 6.73 5.48
CA GLU A 114 8.24 6.35 4.06
C GLU A 114 7.94 4.86 3.86
N GLU A 115 8.49 3.97 4.68
CA GLU A 115 8.24 2.53 4.61
C GLU A 115 6.75 2.19 4.74
N LEU A 116 6.11 2.67 5.80
CA LEU A 116 4.72 2.31 6.12
C LEU A 116 3.73 2.98 5.17
N PHE A 117 3.97 4.25 4.81
CA PHE A 117 3.04 5.01 3.99
C PHE A 117 3.16 4.68 2.49
N ASN A 118 4.37 4.40 1.99
CA ASN A 118 4.53 3.90 0.63
C ASN A 118 3.87 2.53 0.46
N ALA A 119 3.97 1.65 1.46
CA ALA A 119 3.32 0.34 1.42
C ALA A 119 1.79 0.41 1.32
N MET A 120 1.17 1.50 1.79
CA MET A 120 -0.28 1.72 1.64
C MET A 120 -0.69 2.16 0.22
N SER A 121 0.26 2.64 -0.58
CA SER A 121 0.02 3.08 -1.97
C SER A 121 0.14 1.94 -2.98
N ALA A 122 0.89 0.89 -2.63
CA ALA A 122 1.07 -0.28 -3.48
C ALA A 122 -0.14 -1.23 -3.38
N PRO A 123 -0.43 -2.02 -4.44
CA PRO A 123 -1.39 -3.10 -4.35
C PRO A 123 -1.02 -4.08 -3.23
N ASN A 124 -2.03 -4.63 -2.57
CA ASN A 124 -1.80 -5.61 -1.52
C ASN A 124 -1.51 -6.99 -2.14
N HIS A 125 -0.29 -7.48 -1.95
CA HIS A 125 0.12 -8.78 -2.50
C HIS A 125 -0.76 -9.97 -2.03
N LYS A 126 -1.45 -9.84 -0.89
CA LYS A 126 -2.38 -10.88 -0.41
C LYS A 126 -3.65 -10.95 -1.27
N ASP A 127 -4.01 -9.84 -1.91
CA ASP A 127 -5.20 -9.74 -2.74
C ASP A 127 -4.91 -10.16 -4.19
N CYS A 128 -3.65 -10.42 -4.55
CA CYS A 128 -3.24 -10.87 -5.88
C CYS A 128 -3.91 -12.18 -6.35
N ALA A 129 -4.42 -12.99 -5.41
CA ALA A 129 -5.16 -14.20 -5.74
C ALA A 129 -6.63 -13.94 -6.10
N THR A 130 -7.19 -12.80 -5.70
CA THR A 130 -8.64 -12.53 -5.70
C THR A 130 -9.05 -11.25 -6.41
N ASN A 131 -8.16 -10.24 -6.51
CA ASN A 131 -8.37 -8.99 -7.23
C ASN A 131 -7.11 -8.66 -8.04
N VAL A 132 -7.24 -8.65 -9.37
CA VAL A 132 -6.11 -8.51 -10.31
C VAL A 132 -6.01 -7.09 -10.88
N ASP A 133 -6.41 -6.08 -10.11
CA ASP A 133 -6.42 -4.67 -10.57
C ASP A 133 -5.03 -4.22 -11.01
N ASP A 134 -3.96 -4.84 -10.48
CA ASP A 134 -2.60 -4.67 -10.95
C ASP A 134 -1.90 -6.02 -11.20
N LYS A 135 -2.19 -6.62 -12.36
CA LYS A 135 -1.56 -7.87 -12.80
C LYS A 135 -0.02 -7.78 -12.84
N PRO A 136 0.61 -6.72 -13.40
CA PRO A 136 2.06 -6.59 -13.40
C PRO A 136 2.67 -6.64 -12.00
N PHE A 137 2.10 -5.94 -11.02
CA PHE A 137 2.55 -6.02 -9.63
C PHE A 137 2.55 -7.46 -9.10
N CYS A 138 1.41 -8.13 -9.24
CA CYS A 138 1.21 -9.47 -8.69
C CYS A 138 2.14 -10.51 -9.32
N GLU A 139 2.34 -10.43 -10.64
CA GLU A 139 3.30 -11.28 -11.34
C GLU A 139 4.73 -11.04 -10.84
N THR A 140 5.15 -9.77 -10.69
CA THR A 140 6.48 -9.43 -10.18
C THR A 140 6.69 -9.93 -8.75
N VAL A 141 5.75 -9.66 -7.83
CA VAL A 141 5.88 -10.08 -6.43
C VAL A 141 5.91 -11.61 -6.32
N SER A 142 5.05 -12.33 -7.06
CA SER A 142 5.04 -13.79 -7.07
C SER A 142 6.36 -14.37 -7.57
N LYS A 143 6.90 -13.80 -8.65
CA LYS A 143 8.16 -14.24 -9.24
C LYS A 143 9.34 -14.01 -8.31
N LEU A 144 9.40 -12.85 -7.65
CA LEU A 144 10.38 -12.57 -6.60
C LEU A 144 10.25 -13.58 -5.46
N GLN A 145 9.06 -13.78 -4.89
CA GLN A 145 8.85 -14.75 -3.80
C GLN A 145 9.36 -16.16 -4.19
N LYS A 146 9.12 -16.61 -5.42
CA LYS A 146 9.66 -17.87 -5.93
C LYS A 146 11.20 -17.86 -5.99
N ALA A 147 11.80 -16.82 -6.56
CA ALA A 147 13.25 -16.68 -6.68
C ALA A 147 13.94 -16.71 -5.30
N PHE A 148 13.42 -15.95 -4.34
CA PHE A 148 13.93 -15.93 -2.96
C PHE A 148 13.77 -17.27 -2.24
N LYS A 149 12.68 -18.01 -2.49
CA LYS A 149 12.50 -19.37 -1.98
C LYS A 149 13.58 -20.33 -2.50
N GLU A 150 13.95 -20.23 -3.78
CA GLU A 150 15.02 -21.04 -4.35
C GLU A 150 16.40 -20.66 -3.82
N VAL A 151 16.68 -19.38 -3.58
CA VAL A 151 17.91 -18.93 -2.91
C VAL A 151 18.00 -19.56 -1.52
N ARG A 152 16.93 -19.47 -0.74
CA ARG A 152 16.87 -20.07 0.60
C ARG A 152 17.11 -21.58 0.57
N ALA A 153 16.51 -22.28 -0.39
CA ALA A 153 16.72 -23.72 -0.56
C ALA A 153 18.19 -24.04 -0.92
N ALA A 154 18.81 -23.25 -1.79
CA ALA A 154 20.20 -23.42 -2.18
C ALA A 154 21.19 -23.13 -1.04
N VAL A 155 20.96 -22.06 -0.27
CA VAL A 155 21.75 -21.72 0.92
C VAL A 155 21.69 -22.84 1.97
N ALA A 156 20.51 -23.45 2.16
CA ALA A 156 20.37 -24.57 3.08
C ALA A 156 21.10 -25.86 2.63
N GLN A 157 21.37 -26.00 1.33
CA GLN A 157 22.08 -27.15 0.74
C GLN A 157 23.60 -26.95 0.73
N GLY A 158 24.08 -25.72 0.58
CA GLY A 158 25.48 -25.38 0.79
C GLY A 158 25.83 -25.52 2.27
N LYS A 159 26.98 -26.09 2.62
CA LYS A 159 27.47 -26.03 4.00
C LYS A 159 27.60 -24.56 4.38
N LYS A 160 26.67 -24.10 5.23
CA LYS A 160 26.47 -22.71 5.65
C LYS A 160 27.80 -21.98 5.86
N GLU A 161 28.02 -20.89 5.11
CA GLU A 161 28.62 -19.74 5.78
C GLU A 161 27.66 -19.34 6.89
N GLU A 162 28.15 -19.32 8.12
CA GLU A 162 27.39 -19.20 9.37
C GLU A 162 26.53 -17.92 9.46
N THR A 163 26.70 -17.02 8.49
CA THR A 163 26.14 -15.66 8.44
C THR A 163 24.90 -15.51 7.56
N ILE A 164 24.54 -16.49 6.73
CA ILE A 164 23.35 -16.40 5.85
C ILE A 164 22.19 -17.17 6.47
N ASP A 165 21.39 -16.48 7.28
CA ASP A 165 20.12 -16.99 7.79
C ASP A 165 18.91 -16.33 7.11
N ASP A 166 17.71 -16.77 7.49
CA ASP A 166 16.47 -16.23 6.92
C ASP A 166 16.24 -14.77 7.25
N VAL A 167 16.73 -14.32 8.41
CA VAL A 167 16.60 -12.93 8.86
C VAL A 167 17.46 -12.04 7.98
N PHE A 168 18.67 -12.47 7.63
CA PHE A 168 19.54 -11.82 6.67
C PHE A 168 18.87 -11.70 5.30
N LEU A 169 18.38 -12.81 4.73
CA LEU A 169 17.73 -12.82 3.41
C LEU A 169 16.51 -11.89 3.35
N ILE A 170 15.70 -11.87 4.41
CA ILE A 170 14.53 -11.00 4.46
C ILE A 170 14.96 -9.53 4.58
N ASN A 171 15.85 -9.20 5.51
CA ASN A 171 16.14 -7.80 5.83
C ASN A 171 17.06 -7.10 4.84
N GLN A 172 18.02 -7.83 4.26
CA GLN A 172 19.02 -7.24 3.36
C GLN A 172 18.61 -7.25 1.90
N GLU A 173 17.74 -8.17 1.49
CA GLU A 173 17.50 -8.43 0.07
C GLU A 173 16.02 -8.30 -0.28
N PHE A 174 15.13 -9.00 0.44
CA PHE A 174 13.70 -8.98 0.12
C PHE A 174 13.01 -7.67 0.52
N ALA A 175 13.19 -7.22 1.76
CA ALA A 175 12.53 -6.01 2.26
C ALA A 175 12.94 -4.74 1.48
N PRO A 176 14.22 -4.51 1.14
CA PRO A 176 14.60 -3.37 0.30
C PRO A 176 13.99 -3.41 -1.10
N THR A 177 13.90 -4.60 -1.70
CA THR A 177 13.24 -4.80 -3.01
C THR A 177 11.77 -4.39 -2.95
N ILE A 178 11.03 -4.86 -1.96
CA ILE A 178 9.62 -4.50 -1.78
C ILE A 178 9.46 -3.00 -1.47
N ARG A 179 10.37 -2.42 -0.66
CA ARG A 179 10.36 -0.98 -0.37
C ARG A 179 10.55 -0.14 -1.63
N ALA A 180 11.44 -0.53 -2.54
CA ALA A 180 11.64 0.16 -3.80
C ALA A 180 10.41 0.10 -4.72
N ILE A 181 9.76 -1.06 -4.81
CA ILE A 181 8.50 -1.21 -5.54
C ILE A 181 7.42 -0.31 -4.93
N ASN A 182 7.21 -0.39 -3.61
CA ASN A 182 6.19 0.41 -2.92
C ASN A 182 6.42 1.91 -3.10
N LYS A 183 7.68 2.34 -3.09
CA LYS A 183 8.03 3.74 -3.36
C LYS A 183 7.60 4.17 -4.77
N ALA A 184 7.84 3.37 -5.80
CA ALA A 184 7.39 3.69 -7.16
C ALA A 184 5.87 3.86 -7.23
N TYR A 185 5.11 3.00 -6.54
CA TYR A 185 3.65 3.15 -6.44
C TYR A 185 3.23 4.44 -5.71
N ALA A 186 3.93 4.81 -4.64
CA ALA A 186 3.67 6.06 -3.94
C ALA A 186 4.08 7.29 -4.76
N ASP A 187 5.05 7.15 -5.67
CA ASP A 187 5.43 8.17 -6.64
C ASP A 187 4.37 8.34 -7.74
N GLY A 188 3.68 7.27 -8.11
CA GLY A 188 2.46 7.30 -8.92
C GLY A 188 2.70 7.54 -10.41
N ASP A 189 3.96 7.59 -10.87
CA ASP A 189 4.30 7.62 -12.29
C ASP A 189 4.22 6.21 -12.88
N GLU A 190 3.26 5.98 -13.77
CA GLU A 190 3.01 4.67 -14.38
C GLU A 190 4.23 4.13 -15.15
N LYS A 191 5.04 5.01 -15.76
CA LYS A 191 6.26 4.60 -16.48
C LYS A 191 7.35 4.20 -15.50
N GLU A 192 7.51 4.93 -14.40
CA GLU A 192 8.46 4.57 -13.35
C GLU A 192 8.06 3.26 -12.66
N ILE A 193 6.77 3.08 -12.35
CA ILE A 193 6.23 1.81 -11.83
C ILE A 193 6.56 0.66 -12.78
N ALA A 194 6.23 0.78 -14.06
CA ALA A 194 6.52 -0.24 -15.05
C ALA A 194 8.02 -0.54 -15.19
N ALA A 195 8.87 0.49 -15.15
CA ALA A 195 10.32 0.33 -15.22
C ALA A 195 10.90 -0.38 -13.98
N VAL A 196 10.41 -0.04 -12.78
CA VAL A 196 10.81 -0.69 -11.53
C VAL A 196 10.37 -2.15 -11.50
N LEU A 197 9.12 -2.45 -11.86
CA LEU A 197 8.62 -3.82 -11.96
C LEU A 197 9.42 -4.65 -12.98
N ALA A 198 9.71 -4.08 -14.15
CA ALA A 198 10.51 -4.73 -15.18
C ALA A 198 11.94 -5.03 -14.70
N THR A 199 12.54 -4.09 -13.95
CA THR A 199 13.88 -4.26 -13.38
C THR A 199 13.92 -5.42 -12.38
N TYR A 200 12.98 -5.47 -11.43
CA TYR A 200 12.94 -6.55 -10.45
C TYR A 200 12.48 -7.89 -11.02
N ASN A 201 11.69 -7.89 -12.10
CA ASN A 201 11.41 -9.10 -12.87
C ASN A 201 12.68 -9.72 -13.48
N LYS A 202 13.57 -8.88 -14.05
CA LYS A 202 14.86 -9.33 -14.57
C LYS A 202 15.77 -9.89 -13.47
N CYS A 203 15.76 -9.30 -12.28
CA CYS A 203 16.47 -9.85 -11.12
C CYS A 203 15.94 -11.24 -10.77
N ALA A 204 14.62 -11.40 -10.70
CA ALA A 204 14.01 -12.70 -10.41
C ALA A 204 14.37 -13.74 -11.49
N ASP A 205 14.36 -13.37 -12.78
CA ASP A 205 14.79 -14.25 -13.87
C ASP A 205 16.25 -14.69 -13.72
N ALA A 206 17.16 -13.76 -13.42
CA ALA A 206 18.58 -14.07 -13.23
C ALA A 206 18.79 -15.05 -12.07
N ILE A 207 18.12 -14.82 -10.94
CA ILE A 207 18.18 -15.71 -9.75
C ILE A 207 17.64 -17.11 -10.08
N LEU A 208 16.51 -17.19 -10.79
CA LEU A 208 15.90 -18.47 -11.16
C LEU A 208 16.78 -19.25 -12.14
N ALA A 209 17.41 -18.58 -13.09
CA ALA A 209 18.31 -19.18 -14.08
C ALA A 209 19.67 -19.62 -13.51
N ALA A 210 20.11 -19.04 -12.38
CA ALA A 210 21.40 -19.35 -11.78
C ALA A 210 21.46 -20.80 -11.24
N ALA A 211 22.64 -21.42 -11.36
CA ALA A 211 22.93 -22.70 -10.73
C ALA A 211 22.79 -22.59 -9.20
N PRO A 212 22.38 -23.66 -8.48
CA PRO A 212 22.09 -23.58 -7.04
C PRO A 212 23.19 -22.89 -6.23
N ALA A 213 24.46 -23.25 -6.43
CA ALA A 213 25.59 -22.66 -5.71
C ALA A 213 25.78 -21.15 -5.96
N GLU A 214 25.31 -20.63 -7.10
CA GLU A 214 25.47 -19.23 -7.51
C GLU A 214 24.25 -18.36 -7.18
N LYS A 215 23.09 -18.96 -6.83
CA LYS A 215 21.82 -18.22 -6.65
C LYS A 215 21.93 -17.07 -5.66
N PHE A 216 22.62 -17.27 -4.54
CA PHE A 216 22.80 -16.23 -3.53
C PHE A 216 23.64 -15.05 -4.06
N LYS A 217 24.79 -15.35 -4.68
CA LYS A 217 25.65 -14.34 -5.29
C LYS A 217 24.92 -13.55 -6.39
N VAL A 218 24.23 -14.26 -7.29
CA VAL A 218 23.45 -13.64 -8.37
C VAL A 218 22.34 -12.76 -7.81
N MET A 219 21.68 -13.15 -6.72
CA MET A 219 20.69 -12.32 -6.04
C MET A 219 21.31 -11.01 -5.55
N GLN A 220 22.42 -11.06 -4.81
CA GLN A 220 23.08 -9.85 -4.28
C GLN A 220 23.50 -8.90 -5.40
N GLU A 221 24.14 -9.42 -6.45
CA GLU A 221 24.59 -8.62 -7.59
C GLU A 221 23.42 -8.00 -8.35
N SER A 222 22.36 -8.78 -8.59
CA SER A 222 21.19 -8.33 -9.34
C SER A 222 20.37 -7.29 -8.56
N ILE A 223 20.18 -7.46 -7.25
CA ILE A 223 19.44 -6.52 -6.41
C ILE A 223 20.24 -5.23 -6.22
N ALA A 224 21.56 -5.33 -6.03
CA ALA A 224 22.42 -4.16 -5.97
C ALA A 224 22.38 -3.36 -7.29
N ALA A 225 22.40 -4.03 -8.43
CA ALA A 225 22.26 -3.39 -9.74
C ALA A 225 20.90 -2.72 -9.90
N ALA A 226 19.80 -3.41 -9.56
CA ALA A 226 18.45 -2.84 -9.61
C ALA A 226 18.29 -1.60 -8.74
N SER A 227 18.84 -1.63 -7.51
CA SER A 227 18.73 -0.54 -6.55
C SER A 227 19.45 0.73 -7.01
N ARG A 228 20.54 0.61 -7.79
CA ARG A 228 21.23 1.77 -8.39
C ARG A 228 20.38 2.42 -9.47
N VAL A 229 19.76 1.60 -10.33
CA VAL A 229 18.85 2.07 -11.39
C VAL A 229 17.64 2.78 -10.79
N SER A 230 17.01 2.21 -9.76
CA SER A 230 15.80 2.77 -9.15
C SER A 230 16.05 4.00 -8.26
N SER A 231 17.30 4.27 -7.86
CA SER A 231 17.66 5.44 -7.04
C SER A 231 18.20 6.62 -7.85
N GLY A 232 18.23 6.52 -9.19
CA GLY A 232 18.81 7.55 -10.06
C GLY A 232 20.32 7.74 -9.87
N LYS A 233 21.00 6.82 -9.17
CA LYS A 233 22.45 6.80 -8.98
C LYS A 233 23.05 5.83 -10.00
N ALA A 234 23.11 6.28 -11.25
CA ALA A 234 23.92 5.65 -12.29
C ALA A 234 25.37 6.15 -12.19
#